data_AF-A0A0B7NNG2-F1
#
_entry.id   AF-A0A0B7NNG2-F1
#
_cell.length_a   1.000
_cell.length_b   1.000
_cell.length_c   1.000
_cell.angle_alpha   90.00
_cell.angle_beta   90.00
_cell.angle_gamma   90.00
#
_symmetry.space_group_name_H-M   'P 1'
#
loop_
_entity.id
_entity.type
_entity.pdbx_description
1 polymer ?
#
loop_
_entity_poly.entity_id
_entity_poly.type
_entity_poly.pdbx_seq_one_letter_code
_entity_poly.pdbx_strand_id
1 'polypeptide(L)'
;MTVHERSRLIRWRMGWLPGKPQACRNCNQIDNLTTQLHVIICFQICENPDMDIHAFLNSLPKSPPRSSADKIYWKNHWIVLQQFLYHLESICLPPDEPIDPTTYTDQSPFIAWINGSSPSSTTTPSPAHA
;
A
#
# COMPACT_ATOMS: atom_id res chain seq x y z
N MET A 1 2.86 6.78 6.60
CA MET A 1 3.38 5.61 5.87
C MET A 1 4.41 4.91 6.72
N THR A 2 4.30 3.60 6.87
CA THR A 2 5.25 2.75 7.59
C THR A 2 6.47 2.43 6.71
N VAL A 3 7.56 1.98 7.33
CA VAL A 3 8.76 1.51 6.60
C VAL A 3 8.42 0.31 5.70
N HIS A 4 7.52 -0.56 6.15
CA HIS A 4 7.08 -1.74 5.41
C HIS A 4 6.34 -1.37 4.12
N GLU A 5 5.37 -0.45 4.20
CA GLU A 5 4.65 0.08 3.04
C GLU A 5 5.63 0.68 2.01
N ARG A 6 6.55 1.53 2.47
CA ARG A 6 7.55 2.17 1.60
C ARG A 6 8.45 1.16 0.89
N SER A 7 8.93 0.15 1.60
CA SER A 7 9.80 -0.89 1.04
C SER A 7 9.10 -1.70 -0.06
N ARG A 8 7.80 -2.00 0.10
CA ARG A 8 7.00 -2.71 -0.93
C ARG A 8 6.83 -1.90 -2.21
N LEU A 9 6.54 -0.60 -2.10
CA LEU A 9 6.40 0.27 -3.28
C LEU A 9 7.69 0.39 -4.07
N ILE A 10 8.83 0.49 -3.37
CA ILE A 10 10.15 0.51 -4.00
C ILE A 10 10.41 -0.81 -4.73
N ARG A 11 10.10 -1.95 -4.10
CA ARG A 11 10.24 -3.28 -4.71
C ARG A 11 9.36 -3.47 -5.95
N TRP A 12 8.10 -3.00 -5.92
CA TRP A 12 7.22 -2.99 -7.08
C TRP A 12 7.85 -2.29 -8.28
N ARG A 13 8.35 -1.05 -8.10
CA ARG A 13 8.90 -0.27 -9.22
C ARG A 13 10.17 -0.85 -9.80
N MET A 14 10.96 -1.56 -9.00
CA MET A 14 12.13 -2.27 -9.51
C MET A 14 11.73 -3.52 -10.33
N GLY A 15 10.43 -3.83 -10.42
CA GLY A 15 9.92 -5.05 -11.04
C GLY A 15 10.09 -6.28 -10.14
N TRP A 16 10.36 -6.07 -8.86
CA TRP A 16 10.78 -7.11 -7.92
C TRP A 16 9.64 -7.40 -6.94
N LEU A 17 8.52 -7.96 -7.42
CA LEU A 17 7.54 -8.59 -6.53
C LEU A 17 7.05 -9.97 -7.02
N PRO A 18 7.11 -10.99 -6.13
CA PRO A 18 8.02 -11.10 -4.99
C PRO A 18 9.47 -11.21 -5.52
N GLY A 19 10.51 -11.24 -4.67
CA GLY A 19 11.93 -11.19 -5.11
C GLY A 19 12.36 -12.23 -6.18
N LYS A 20 11.48 -13.18 -6.51
CA LYS A 20 11.42 -13.91 -7.78
C LYS A 20 9.97 -13.88 -8.30
N PRO A 21 9.74 -13.78 -9.62
CA PRO A 21 8.41 -13.94 -10.19
C PRO A 21 7.81 -15.28 -9.74
N GLN A 22 6.59 -15.25 -9.21
CA GLN A 22 5.85 -16.44 -8.78
C GLN A 22 4.63 -16.63 -9.68
N ALA A 23 4.04 -17.82 -9.68
CA ALA A 23 2.77 -18.02 -10.37
C ALA A 23 1.70 -17.10 -9.76
N CYS A 24 0.96 -16.40 -10.63
CA CYS A 24 -0.14 -15.54 -10.23
C CYS A 24 -1.28 -16.40 -9.67
N ARG A 25 -1.64 -16.12 -8.42
CA ARG A 25 -2.67 -16.87 -7.70
C ARG A 25 -4.09 -16.44 -8.05
N ASN A 26 -4.28 -15.20 -8.49
CA ASN A 26 -5.60 -14.66 -8.86
C ASN A 26 -6.13 -15.29 -10.16
N CYS A 27 -5.25 -15.45 -11.15
CA CYS A 27 -5.55 -16.10 -12.42
C CYS A 27 -5.33 -17.62 -12.38
N ASN A 28 -4.58 -18.12 -11.39
CA ASN A 28 -4.26 -19.53 -11.15
C ASN A 28 -3.70 -20.27 -12.39
N GLN A 29 -2.96 -19.54 -13.23
CA GLN A 29 -2.29 -20.07 -14.42
C GLN A 29 -0.79 -20.22 -14.13
N ILE A 30 -0.24 -21.42 -14.39
CA ILE A 30 1.15 -21.76 -14.05
C ILE A 30 2.16 -20.90 -14.81
N ASP A 31 1.84 -20.53 -16.06
CA ASP A 31 2.73 -19.76 -16.93
C ASP A 31 2.62 -18.24 -16.72
N ASN A 32 1.62 -17.79 -15.96
CA ASN A 32 1.43 -16.39 -15.66
C ASN A 32 2.22 -16.02 -14.42
N LEU A 33 3.42 -15.51 -14.63
CA LEU A 33 4.25 -15.00 -13.56
C LEU A 33 3.76 -13.63 -13.09
N THR A 34 3.93 -13.33 -11.80
CA THR A 34 3.62 -12.06 -11.13
C THR A 34 4.57 -10.94 -11.56
N THR A 35 4.74 -10.76 -12.86
CA THR A 35 5.42 -9.60 -13.44
C THR A 35 4.57 -8.35 -13.21
N GLN A 36 5.22 -7.18 -13.22
CA GLN A 36 4.53 -5.90 -13.06
C GLN A 36 3.34 -5.77 -14.03
N LEU A 37 3.56 -6.03 -15.32
CA LEU A 37 2.54 -5.97 -16.36
C LEU A 37 1.37 -6.93 -16.08
N HIS A 38 1.69 -8.18 -15.73
CA HIS A 38 0.66 -9.17 -15.46
C HIS A 38 -0.20 -8.78 -14.25
N VAL A 39 0.41 -8.28 -13.19
CA VAL A 39 -0.30 -7.87 -11.98
C VAL A 39 -1.23 -6.68 -12.24
N ILE A 40 -0.79 -5.69 -13.03
CA ILE A 40 -1.62 -4.57 -13.46
C ILE A 40 -2.89 -5.07 -14.16
N ILE A 41 -2.71 -5.96 -15.14
CA ILE A 41 -3.81 -6.51 -15.94
C ILE A 41 -4.71 -7.43 -15.10
N CYS A 42 -4.10 -8.36 -14.36
CA CYS A 42 -4.81 -9.44 -13.68
C CYS A 42 -5.65 -8.96 -12.50
N PHE A 43 -5.14 -7.99 -11.74
CA PHE A 43 -5.87 -7.43 -10.60
C PHE A 43 -6.72 -6.23 -10.99
N GLN A 44 -6.77 -5.89 -12.29
CA GLN A 44 -7.34 -4.63 -12.79
C GLN A 44 -6.91 -3.46 -11.92
N ILE A 45 -5.63 -3.48 -11.52
CA ILE A 45 -5.07 -2.34 -10.81
C ILE A 45 -5.10 -1.24 -11.86
N CYS A 46 -6.00 -0.28 -11.66
CA CYS A 46 -5.87 1.02 -12.28
C CYS A 46 -4.56 1.61 -11.75
N GLU A 47 -3.45 1.22 -12.36
CA GLU A 47 -2.27 2.05 -12.37
C GLU A 47 -2.80 3.32 -13.01
N ASN A 48 -3.04 4.35 -12.20
CA ASN A 48 -3.38 5.64 -12.75
C ASN A 48 -2.19 5.97 -13.65
N PRO A 49 -2.35 5.96 -15.00
CA PRO A 49 -1.20 5.99 -15.90
C PRO A 49 -0.41 7.30 -15.76
N ASP A 50 -1.03 8.31 -15.15
CA ASP A 50 -0.42 9.59 -14.81
C ASP A 50 0.29 9.61 -13.44
N MET A 51 0.06 8.61 -12.59
CA MET A 51 0.66 8.52 -11.26
C MET A 51 1.95 7.71 -11.32
N ASP A 52 3.04 8.37 -11.67
CA ASP A 52 4.38 7.84 -11.37
C ASP A 52 4.51 7.69 -9.84
N ILE A 53 4.45 6.45 -9.36
CA ILE A 53 4.56 6.11 -7.93
C ILE A 53 5.80 6.76 -7.32
N HIS A 54 6.89 6.96 -8.07
CA HIS A 54 8.07 7.63 -7.54
C HIS A 54 7.94 9.12 -7.46
N ALA A 55 7.36 9.76 -8.47
CA ALA A 55 7.04 11.17 -8.40
C ALA A 55 6.09 11.42 -7.21
N PHE A 56 5.09 10.56 -7.02
CA PHE A 56 4.19 10.58 -5.88
C PHE A 56 4.90 10.36 -4.54
N LEU A 57 5.77 9.35 -4.44
CA LEU A 57 6.54 9.07 -3.23
C LEU A 57 7.55 10.17 -2.90
N ASN A 58 8.09 10.84 -3.92
CA ASN A 58 8.99 11.98 -3.78
C ASN A 58 8.24 13.27 -3.45
N SER A 59 6.98 13.39 -3.88
CA SER A 59 6.13 14.53 -3.58
C SER A 59 5.44 14.42 -2.23
N LEU A 60 5.63 13.30 -1.50
CA LEU A 60 5.04 13.10 -0.17
C LEU A 60 5.28 14.33 0.71
N PRO A 61 4.22 14.84 1.35
CA PRO A 61 4.31 16.04 2.14
C PRO A 61 5.27 15.81 3.31
N LYS A 62 6.23 16.74 3.49
CA LYS A 62 7.18 16.71 4.61
C LYS A 62 6.58 17.22 5.92
N SER A 63 5.46 17.92 5.82
CA SER A 63 4.67 18.47 6.92
C SER A 63 3.18 18.34 6.59
N PRO A 64 2.29 18.23 7.59
CA PRO A 64 0.85 18.13 7.33
C PRO A 64 0.35 19.27 6.43
N PRO A 65 -0.41 18.97 5.36
CA PRO A 65 -0.95 19.99 4.47
C PRO A 65 -1.86 20.97 5.23
N ARG A 66 -1.73 22.27 4.95
CA ARG A 66 -2.50 23.31 5.64
C ARG A 66 -3.85 23.57 4.98
N SER A 67 -3.90 23.52 3.65
CA SER A 67 -5.12 23.82 2.91
C SER A 67 -6.05 22.60 2.86
N SER A 68 -7.36 22.85 2.87
CA SER A 68 -8.37 21.78 2.73
C SER A 68 -8.26 21.06 1.38
N ALA A 69 -7.91 21.81 0.33
CA ALA A 69 -7.72 21.27 -1.02
C ALA A 69 -6.57 20.24 -1.05
N ASP A 70 -5.42 20.58 -0.47
CA ASP A 70 -4.28 19.66 -0.40
C ASP A 70 -4.61 18.43 0.44
N LYS A 71 -5.31 18.60 1.57
CA LYS A 71 -5.75 17.47 2.40
C LYS A 71 -6.63 16.49 1.61
N ILE A 72 -7.59 17.00 0.84
CA ILE A 72 -8.46 16.18 -0.01
C ILE A 72 -7.65 15.50 -1.12
N TYR A 73 -6.75 16.25 -1.78
CA TYR A 73 -5.85 15.70 -2.80
C TYR A 73 -5.07 14.50 -2.25
N TRP A 74 -4.38 14.68 -1.12
CA TRP A 74 -3.57 13.63 -0.51
C TRP A 74 -4.40 12.47 0.01
N LYS A 75 -5.60 12.72 0.57
CA LYS A 75 -6.51 11.65 1.01
C LYS A 75 -6.92 10.76 -0.16
N ASN A 76 -7.34 11.35 -1.26
CA ASN A 76 -7.81 10.61 -2.44
C ASN A 76 -6.67 9.78 -3.06
N HIS A 77 -5.48 10.37 -3.22
CA HIS A 77 -4.33 9.66 -3.77
C HIS A 77 -3.84 8.55 -2.83
N TRP A 78 -3.92 8.76 -1.51
CA TRP A 78 -3.54 7.76 -0.54
C TRP A 78 -4.47 6.54 -0.56
N ILE A 79 -5.78 6.74 -0.73
CA ILE A 79 -6.75 5.63 -0.86
C ILE A 79 -6.40 4.75 -2.07
N VAL A 80 -6.09 5.36 -3.21
CA VAL A 80 -5.65 4.63 -4.41
C VAL A 80 -4.37 3.83 -4.12
N LEU A 81 -3.40 4.43 -3.42
CA LEU A 81 -2.17 3.76 -3.03
C LEU A 81 -2.40 2.61 -2.04
N GLN A 82 -3.37 2.73 -1.12
CA GLN A 82 -3.72 1.68 -0.17
C GLN A 82 -4.37 0.48 -0.88
N GLN A 83 -5.28 0.69 -1.82
CA GLN A 83 -5.84 -0.38 -2.65
C GLN A 83 -4.74 -1.09 -3.45
N PHE A 84 -3.81 -0.32 -4.01
CA PHE A 84 -2.65 -0.86 -4.69
C PHE A 84 -1.80 -1.75 -3.77
N LEU A 85 -1.45 -1.26 -2.58
CA LEU A 85 -0.67 -2.02 -1.60
C LEU A 85 -1.38 -3.29 -1.12
N TYR A 86 -2.70 -3.25 -0.94
CA TYR A 86 -3.51 -4.41 -0.59
C TYR A 86 -3.43 -5.51 -1.67
N HIS A 87 -3.61 -5.13 -2.94
CA HIS A 87 -3.47 -6.08 -4.05
C HIS A 87 -2.04 -6.61 -4.20
N LEU A 88 -1.03 -5.77 -3.96
CA LEU A 88 0.35 -6.25 -3.91
C LEU A 88 0.59 -7.27 -2.79
N GLU A 89 0.00 -7.05 -1.62
CA GLU A 89 0.15 -7.96 -0.50
C GLU A 89 -0.52 -9.31 -0.76
N SER A 90 -1.69 -9.32 -1.40
CA SER A 90 -2.39 -10.57 -1.76
C SER A 90 -1.62 -11.48 -2.72
N ILE A 91 -0.74 -10.88 -3.52
CA ILE A 91 0.15 -11.61 -4.42
C ILE A 91 1.34 -12.20 -3.67
N CYS A 92 1.85 -11.48 -2.66
CA CYS A 92 3.12 -11.79 -2.02
C CYS A 92 2.98 -12.70 -0.80
N LEU A 93 1.86 -12.65 -0.08
CA LEU A 93 1.64 -13.47 1.11
C LEU A 93 1.26 -14.90 0.73
N PRO A 94 1.67 -15.93 1.50
CA PRO A 94 1.14 -17.29 1.40
C PRO A 94 -0.40 -17.34 1.53
N PRO A 95 -1.09 -18.35 0.97
CA PRO A 95 -2.56 -18.42 0.98
C PRO A 95 -3.14 -18.51 2.40
N ASP A 96 -2.33 -19.04 3.32
CA ASP A 96 -2.70 -19.29 4.71
C ASP A 96 -2.50 -18.07 5.61
N GLU A 97 -1.91 -17.00 5.08
CA GLU A 97 -1.67 -15.76 5.82
C GLU A 97 -2.75 -14.72 5.45
N PRO A 98 -3.72 -14.46 6.35
CA PRO A 98 -4.80 -13.53 6.05
C PRO A 98 -4.25 -12.12 5.94
N ILE A 99 -4.63 -11.43 4.87
CA ILE A 99 -4.43 -9.99 4.75
C ILE A 99 -5.46 -9.34 5.65
N ASP A 100 -5.03 -8.49 6.59
CA ASP A 100 -5.95 -7.68 7.37
C ASP A 100 -6.38 -6.45 6.54
N PRO A 101 -7.62 -6.41 6.01
CA PRO A 101 -8.11 -5.30 5.22
C PRO A 101 -8.21 -4.00 6.03
N THR A 102 -8.26 -4.08 7.36
CA THR A 102 -8.32 -2.89 8.22
C THR A 102 -7.02 -2.07 8.18
N THR A 103 -5.91 -2.71 7.80
CA THR A 103 -4.62 -2.07 7.57
C THR A 103 -4.67 -1.09 6.38
N TYR A 104 -5.58 -1.32 5.42
CA TYR A 104 -5.71 -0.58 4.16
C TYR A 104 -6.92 0.36 4.12
N THR A 105 -7.19 1.03 5.23
CA THR A 105 -8.37 1.89 5.39
C THR A 105 -8.04 3.38 5.27
N ASP A 106 -9.09 4.20 5.16
CA ASP A 106 -8.99 5.65 5.28
C ASP A 106 -8.61 6.12 6.70
N GLN A 107 -8.45 5.19 7.65
CA GLN A 107 -7.99 5.44 9.02
C GLN A 107 -6.47 5.21 9.21
N SER A 108 -5.72 5.01 8.12
CA SER A 108 -4.28 4.80 8.22
C SER A 108 -3.56 5.95 8.98
N PRO A 109 -2.39 5.68 9.61
CA PRO A 109 -1.61 6.71 10.30
C PRO A 109 -1.26 7.92 9.42
N PHE A 110 -1.19 7.75 8.10
CA PHE A 110 -0.95 8.84 7.16
C PHE A 110 -2.16 9.78 7.04
N ILE A 111 -3.38 9.26 6.99
CA ILE A 111 -4.60 10.08 6.95
C ILE A 111 -4.79 10.83 8.28
N ALA A 112 -4.56 10.17 9.42
CA ALA A 112 -4.57 10.82 10.72
C ALA A 112 -3.58 12.01 10.75
N TRP A 113 -2.35 11.77 10.27
CA TRP A 113 -1.31 12.80 10.20
C TRP A 113 -1.65 13.95 9.22
N ILE A 114 -2.25 13.68 8.05
CA ILE A 114 -2.74 14.71 7.11
C ILE A 114 -3.79 15.60 7.77
N ASN A 115 -4.69 15.00 8.56
CA ASN A 115 -5.75 15.73 9.23
C ASN A 115 -5.22 16.59 10.39
N GLY A 116 -3.95 16.43 10.78
CA GLY A 116 -3.35 17.09 11.94
C GLY A 116 -3.69 16.41 13.26
N SER A 117 -4.27 15.21 13.20
CA SER A 117 -4.48 14.37 14.37
C SER A 117 -3.16 13.66 14.69
N SER A 118 -2.66 13.79 15.91
CA SER A 118 -1.64 12.85 16.39
C SER A 118 -2.21 11.44 16.26
N PRO A 119 -1.45 10.46 15.75
CA PRO A 119 -1.87 9.08 15.87
C PRO A 119 -2.03 8.82 17.38
N SER A 120 -3.27 8.57 17.82
CA SER A 120 -3.48 8.08 19.18
C SER A 120 -2.61 6.85 19.30
N SER A 121 -1.63 6.92 20.20
CA SER A 121 -0.84 5.78 20.60
C SER A 121 -1.82 4.69 21.02
N THR A 122 -2.04 3.70 20.15
CA THR A 122 -2.78 2.50 20.53
C THR A 122 -1.98 1.87 21.66
N THR A 123 -2.50 2.00 22.87
CA THR A 123 -2.02 1.35 24.07
C THR A 123 -1.86 -0.13 23.76
N THR A 124 -0.61 -0.59 23.64
CA THR A 124 -0.27 -2.00 23.67
C THR A 124 -0.80 -2.56 24.99
N PRO A 125 -1.62 -3.61 25.02
CA PRO A 125 -1.96 -4.25 26.27
C PRO A 125 -0.67 -4.88 26.80
N SER A 126 -0.22 -4.38 27.94
CA SER A 126 0.92 -4.92 28.68
C SER A 126 0.63 -6.39 28.99
N PRO A 127 1.54 -7.33 28.70
CA PRO A 127 1.34 -8.72 29.11
C PRO A 127 1.43 -8.76 30.64
N ALA A 128 0.27 -8.99 31.27
CA ALA A 128 0.22 -9.31 32.68
C ALA A 128 0.85 -10.70 32.88
N HIS A 129 2.07 -10.71 33.39
CA HIS A 129 2.64 -11.88 34.04
C HIS A 129 1.95 -12.05 35.40
N ALA A 130 1.23 -13.16 35.56
CA ALA A 130 1.01 -13.84 36.83
C ALA A 130 0.72 -15.32 36.54
#